data_AF-A0A9D6HU15-F1
#
_entry.id   AF-A0A9D6HU15-F1
#
_cell.length_a   1.000
_cell.length_b   1.000
_cell.length_c   1.000
_cell.angle_alpha   90.00
_cell.angle_beta   90.00
_cell.angle_gamma   90.00
#
_symmetry.space_group_name_H-M   'P 1'
#
loop_
_entity.id
_entity.type
_entity.pdbx_description
1 polymer ?
#
loop_
_entity_poly.entity_id
_entity_poly.type
_entity_poly.pdbx_seq_one_letter_code
_entity_poly.pdbx_strand_id
1 'polypeptide(L)'
;MEKSSPDTSLIRIPARDVQGAGVLLGITVLLFVLTMALFPLIFAESEGFYRIYLPLFVFPALLVFLIWYSTQHHMVLITPNEVTVKRFLKETRRIPASGATRVVLEAEEEKGILHGDVWKVSLLLDREGSGRSVSVFQDTTQMAVRSLAERLSKALKIPLEDRAFEGEPIVFSWEELDFPLARRVKAHPALLGKGMPPEYPGVRVSRTGSEESLSWGAATFPVIAQVLLTTLAFLVFLSSMPFLVREAEGAAGQLLPWWQKGYPILKGFTIAFPIVAILMVLGWRNTITISKKEVQFSESLWGLPVAVLSIPPEEVEEVGVHHKHWAETLQIISDKRIISCRTYFPRNNLDTLHWIAYEIRRALSEDSSS
;
A
#
# COMPACT_ATOMS: atom_id res chain seq x y z
N MET A 1 -25.53 -33.62 -24.14
CA MET A 1 -24.19 -33.71 -23.53
C MET A 1 -23.37 -32.54 -24.07
N GLU A 2 -23.53 -31.38 -23.44
CA GLU A 2 -22.69 -30.21 -23.70
C GLU A 2 -21.32 -30.47 -23.05
N LYS A 3 -20.26 -30.49 -23.85
CA LYS A 3 -18.89 -30.44 -23.34
C LYS A 3 -18.70 -29.06 -22.73
N SER A 4 -18.79 -28.93 -21.40
CA SER A 4 -18.32 -27.74 -20.72
C SER A 4 -16.83 -27.58 -21.03
N SER A 5 -16.48 -26.47 -21.68
CA SER A 5 -15.09 -26.05 -21.84
C SER A 5 -14.40 -26.08 -20.47
N PRO A 6 -13.15 -26.57 -20.34
CA PRO A 6 -12.43 -26.46 -19.09
C PRO A 6 -12.30 -24.98 -18.75
N ASP A 7 -12.86 -24.57 -17.61
CA ASP A 7 -12.88 -23.19 -17.12
C ASP A 7 -11.45 -22.65 -17.06
N THR A 8 -11.07 -21.92 -18.10
CA THR A 8 -9.77 -21.28 -18.20
C THR A 8 -9.90 -19.94 -17.50
N SER A 9 -9.26 -19.80 -16.35
CA SER A 9 -9.25 -18.53 -15.62
C SER A 9 -7.97 -17.76 -15.96
N LEU A 10 -8.15 -16.57 -16.55
CA LEU A 10 -7.07 -15.62 -16.78
C LEU A 10 -7.03 -14.65 -15.61
N ILE A 11 -5.91 -14.65 -14.87
CA ILE A 11 -5.68 -13.73 -13.77
C ILE A 11 -4.64 -12.70 -14.22
N ARG A 12 -5.04 -11.43 -14.23
CA ARG A 12 -4.10 -10.31 -14.36
C ARG A 12 -3.74 -9.84 -12.97
N ILE A 13 -2.47 -10.03 -12.62
CA ILE A 13 -1.93 -9.52 -11.36
C ILE A 13 -1.17 -8.23 -11.70
N PRO A 14 -1.57 -7.07 -11.14
CA PRO A 14 -0.75 -5.88 -11.23
C PRO A 14 0.55 -6.15 -10.45
N ALA A 15 1.70 -6.12 -11.13
CA ALA A 15 2.99 -6.15 -10.44
C ALA A 15 3.17 -4.80 -9.75
N ARG A 16 3.57 -4.85 -8.48
CA ARG A 16 4.17 -3.74 -7.73
C ARG A 16 3.46 -2.38 -7.84
N ASP A 17 2.64 -2.05 -6.83
CA ASP A 17 2.19 -0.69 -6.45
C ASP A 17 2.34 0.41 -7.52
N VAL A 18 1.61 0.21 -8.62
CA VAL A 18 1.49 1.15 -9.75
C VAL A 18 0.94 2.50 -9.26
N GLN A 19 0.25 2.51 -8.12
CA GLN A 19 -0.29 3.70 -7.48
C GLN A 19 0.82 4.54 -6.85
N GLY A 20 1.73 3.98 -6.06
CA GLY A 20 2.81 4.76 -5.42
C GLY A 20 3.81 5.36 -6.40
N ALA A 21 4.36 4.55 -7.31
CA ALA A 21 5.35 5.01 -8.28
C ALA A 21 4.73 5.80 -9.44
N GLY A 22 3.49 5.48 -9.85
CA GLY A 22 2.74 6.23 -10.86
C GLY A 22 2.25 7.58 -10.35
N VAL A 23 1.83 7.67 -9.08
CA VAL A 23 1.52 8.96 -8.44
C VAL A 23 2.79 9.75 -8.16
N LEU A 24 3.90 9.14 -7.72
CA LEU A 24 5.16 9.87 -7.54
C LEU A 24 5.73 10.38 -8.86
N LEU A 25 5.70 9.56 -9.92
CA LEU A 25 6.11 9.98 -11.27
C LEU A 25 5.12 11.01 -11.84
N GLY A 26 3.81 10.84 -11.62
CA GLY A 26 2.78 11.78 -12.02
C GLY A 26 2.91 13.13 -11.30
N ILE A 27 3.20 13.12 -10.00
CA ILE A 27 3.51 14.31 -9.20
C ILE A 27 4.85 14.90 -9.64
N THR A 28 5.86 14.09 -9.97
CA THR A 28 7.16 14.59 -10.45
C THR A 28 7.02 15.23 -11.82
N VAL A 29 6.25 14.64 -12.74
CA VAL A 29 5.91 15.21 -14.05
C VAL A 29 5.03 16.43 -13.89
N LEU A 30 4.04 16.42 -13.00
CA LEU A 30 3.19 17.57 -12.70
C LEU A 30 4.00 18.71 -12.08
N LEU A 31 4.87 18.42 -11.11
CA LEU A 31 5.78 19.39 -10.49
C LEU A 31 6.80 19.89 -11.50
N PHE A 32 7.32 19.04 -12.39
CA PHE A 32 8.22 19.46 -13.45
C PHE A 32 7.51 20.36 -14.46
N VAL A 33 6.30 19.98 -14.90
CA VAL A 33 5.45 20.80 -15.79
C VAL A 33 5.03 22.09 -15.11
N LEU A 34 4.71 22.09 -13.81
CA LEU A 34 4.33 23.27 -13.05
C LEU A 34 5.53 24.18 -12.79
N THR A 35 6.69 23.61 -12.45
CA THR A 35 7.96 24.35 -12.30
C THR A 35 8.35 24.98 -13.63
N MET A 36 8.18 24.24 -14.73
CA MET A 36 8.41 24.72 -16.09
C MET A 36 7.28 25.67 -16.57
N ALA A 37 6.06 25.60 -16.05
CA ALA A 37 5.01 26.58 -16.38
C ALA A 37 5.13 27.87 -15.57
N LEU A 38 5.70 27.80 -14.37
CA LEU A 38 6.00 28.96 -13.51
C LEU A 38 7.33 29.63 -13.87
N PHE A 39 8.27 28.89 -14.48
CA PHE A 39 9.56 29.43 -14.92
C PHE A 39 9.43 30.65 -15.86
N PRO A 40 8.55 30.66 -16.89
CA PRO A 40 8.32 31.81 -17.76
C PRO A 40 7.68 33.00 -17.05
N LEU A 41 6.88 32.74 -16.02
CA LEU A 41 6.25 33.79 -15.20
C LEU A 41 7.29 34.53 -14.35
N ILE A 42 8.44 33.90 -14.09
CA ILE A 42 9.58 34.44 -13.35
C ILE A 42 10.69 34.95 -14.30
N PHE A 43 10.84 34.34 -15.48
CA PHE A 43 11.88 34.60 -16.47
C PHE A 43 11.26 34.86 -17.86
N ALA A 44 10.70 36.05 -18.04
CA ALA A 44 9.79 36.44 -19.13
C ALA A 44 10.34 36.46 -20.58
N GLU A 45 11.55 35.95 -20.88
CA GLU A 45 12.22 36.23 -22.18
C GLU A 45 12.74 35.01 -22.98
N SER A 46 12.40 33.75 -22.62
CA SER A 46 12.94 32.57 -23.33
C SER A 46 11.90 31.67 -24.03
N GLU A 47 11.09 32.24 -24.93
CA GLU A 47 10.09 31.48 -25.71
C GLU A 47 10.70 30.35 -26.57
N GLY A 48 11.94 30.52 -27.06
CA GLY A 48 12.61 29.55 -27.95
C GLY A 48 13.07 28.27 -27.25
N PHE A 49 13.40 28.34 -25.95
CA PHE A 49 13.87 27.19 -25.18
C PHE A 49 12.70 26.22 -24.89
N TYR A 50 11.52 26.75 -24.59
CA TYR A 50 10.35 25.93 -24.22
C TYR A 50 9.80 25.05 -25.35
N ARG A 51 9.76 25.56 -26.59
CA ARG A 51 9.16 24.83 -27.73
C ARG A 51 9.92 23.57 -28.11
N ILE A 52 11.22 23.53 -27.84
CA ILE A 52 12.09 22.42 -28.24
C ILE A 52 12.26 21.43 -27.09
N TYR A 53 12.51 21.92 -25.86
CA TYR A 53 12.83 21.03 -24.73
C TYR A 53 11.59 20.37 -24.11
N LEU A 54 10.42 21.03 -24.08
CA LEU A 54 9.21 20.44 -23.50
C LEU A 54 8.78 19.14 -24.22
N PRO A 55 8.71 19.09 -25.58
CA PRO A 55 8.46 17.82 -26.28
C PRO A 55 9.59 16.81 -26.09
N LEU A 56 10.85 17.27 -26.08
CA LEU A 56 12.03 16.39 -25.99
C LEU A 56 12.13 15.64 -24.66
N PHE A 57 11.56 16.16 -23.57
CA PHE A 57 11.55 15.50 -22.27
C PHE A 57 10.24 14.80 -21.96
N VAL A 58 9.09 15.37 -22.34
CA VAL A 58 7.77 14.79 -22.06
C VAL A 58 7.53 13.51 -22.86
N PHE A 59 7.89 13.45 -24.14
CA PHE A 59 7.66 12.26 -24.97
C PHE A 59 8.51 11.05 -24.53
N PRO A 60 9.82 11.18 -24.27
CA PRO A 60 10.61 10.07 -23.75
C PRO A 60 10.17 9.65 -22.35
N ALA A 61 9.79 10.58 -21.48
CA ALA A 61 9.27 10.24 -20.16
C ALA A 61 7.94 9.46 -20.25
N LEU A 62 7.04 9.86 -21.15
CA LEU A 62 5.78 9.14 -21.40
C LEU A 62 6.03 7.75 -22.01
N LEU A 63 6.98 7.62 -22.95
CA LEU A 63 7.35 6.35 -23.55
C LEU A 63 7.98 5.40 -22.53
N VAL A 64 8.92 5.90 -21.71
CA VAL A 64 9.51 5.15 -20.60
C VAL A 64 8.44 4.75 -19.59
N PHE A 65 7.46 5.62 -19.31
CA PHE A 65 6.31 5.29 -18.46
C PHE A 65 5.45 4.18 -19.07
N LEU A 66 5.10 4.24 -20.36
CA LEU A 66 4.29 3.20 -21.02
C LEU A 66 5.02 1.85 -21.10
N ILE A 67 6.32 1.86 -21.38
CA ILE A 67 7.16 0.65 -21.36
C ILE A 67 7.25 0.11 -19.94
N TRP A 68 7.56 0.97 -18.95
CA TRP A 68 7.59 0.58 -17.55
C TRP A 68 6.24 -0.01 -17.10
N TYR A 69 5.13 0.69 -17.34
CA TYR A 69 3.77 0.27 -17.00
C TYR A 69 3.41 -1.08 -17.64
N SER A 70 3.67 -1.26 -18.95
CA SER A 70 3.36 -2.53 -19.63
C SER A 70 4.20 -3.71 -19.13
N THR A 71 5.43 -3.45 -18.67
CA THR A 71 6.30 -4.49 -18.06
C THR A 71 5.91 -4.86 -16.63
N GLN A 72 5.04 -4.07 -15.97
CA GLN A 72 4.53 -4.33 -14.62
C GLN A 72 3.28 -5.23 -14.58
N HIS A 73 2.92 -5.97 -15.63
CA HIS A 73 1.78 -6.89 -15.56
C HIS A 73 2.21 -8.35 -15.66
N HIS A 74 1.81 -9.13 -14.66
CA HIS A 74 1.91 -10.58 -14.67
C HIS A 74 0.59 -11.17 -15.15
N MET A 75 0.66 -12.04 -16.15
CA MET A 75 -0.49 -12.84 -16.57
C MET A 75 -0.28 -14.25 -16.07
N VAL A 76 -1.17 -14.70 -15.19
CA VAL A 76 -1.23 -16.09 -14.76
C VAL A 76 -2.46 -16.71 -15.42
N LEU A 77 -2.22 -17.65 -16.31
CA LEU A 77 -3.26 -18.46 -16.93
C LEU A 77 -3.35 -19.78 -16.19
N ILE A 78 -4.52 -20.10 -15.66
CA ILE A 78 -4.75 -21.35 -14.95
C ILE A 78 -5.62 -22.25 -15.82
N THR A 79 -5.11 -23.45 -16.04
CA THR A 79 -5.87 -24.57 -16.62
C THR A 79 -5.84 -25.74 -15.64
N PRO A 80 -6.80 -26.69 -15.73
CA PRO A 80 -6.84 -27.82 -14.80
C PRO A 80 -5.56 -28.67 -14.75
N ASN A 81 -4.75 -28.64 -15.81
CA ASN A 81 -3.55 -29.46 -15.94
C ASN A 81 -2.24 -28.65 -15.83
N GLU A 82 -2.30 -27.34 -15.96
CA GLU A 82 -1.12 -26.48 -16.14
C GLU A 82 -1.40 -25.05 -15.66
N VAL A 83 -0.44 -24.49 -14.92
CA VAL A 83 -0.39 -23.07 -14.58
C VAL A 83 0.69 -22.42 -15.42
N THR A 84 0.31 -21.48 -16.28
CA THR A 84 1.23 -20.72 -17.12
C THR A 84 1.41 -19.32 -16.56
N VAL A 85 2.63 -18.97 -16.20
CA VAL A 85 3.00 -17.63 -15.74
C VAL A 85 3.75 -16.92 -16.86
N LYS A 86 3.12 -15.90 -17.43
CA LYS A 86 3.70 -15.05 -18.47
C LYS A 86 4.03 -13.68 -17.89
N ARG A 87 5.29 -13.29 -18.04
CA ARG A 87 5.76 -11.92 -17.73
C ARG A 87 6.13 -11.26 -19.04
N PHE A 88 5.69 -10.03 -19.26
CA PHE A 88 5.67 -9.37 -20.58
C PHE A 88 7.02 -9.38 -21.35
N LEU A 89 8.16 -9.46 -20.65
CA LEU A 89 9.51 -9.54 -21.23
C LEU A 89 10.37 -10.72 -20.71
N LYS A 90 9.81 -11.63 -19.91
CA LYS A 90 10.54 -12.80 -19.38
C LYS A 90 9.93 -14.10 -19.87
N GLU A 91 10.71 -15.15 -19.75
CA GLU A 91 10.38 -16.53 -20.12
C GLU A 91 8.99 -16.93 -19.59
N THR A 92 8.21 -17.60 -20.44
CA THR A 92 6.91 -18.14 -20.06
C THR A 92 7.15 -19.40 -19.26
N ARG A 93 6.88 -19.35 -17.95
CA ARG A 93 7.05 -20.53 -17.10
C ARG A 93 5.77 -21.35 -17.13
N ARG A 94 5.91 -22.61 -17.51
CA ARG A 94 4.84 -23.61 -17.54
C ARG A 94 5.04 -24.55 -16.36
N ILE A 95 4.05 -24.59 -15.47
CA ILE A 95 4.11 -25.40 -14.25
C ILE A 95 3.02 -26.47 -14.38
N PRO A 96 3.38 -27.77 -14.41
CA PRO A 96 2.38 -28.82 -14.42
C PRO A 96 1.57 -28.76 -13.11
N ALA A 97 0.25 -28.65 -13.21
CA ALA A 97 -0.66 -28.73 -12.07
C ALA A 97 -1.07 -30.19 -11.78
N SER A 98 -0.78 -31.11 -12.70
CA SER A 98 -1.05 -32.54 -12.54
C SER A 98 -0.24 -33.12 -11.37
N GLY A 99 -0.94 -33.47 -10.29
CA GLY A 99 -0.32 -33.96 -9.05
C GLY A 99 -0.05 -32.89 -7.99
N ALA A 100 -0.55 -31.66 -8.18
CA ALA A 100 -0.62 -30.69 -7.09
C ALA A 100 -1.63 -31.16 -6.04
N THR A 101 -1.20 -31.22 -4.78
CA THR A 101 -2.05 -31.64 -3.66
C THR A 101 -2.56 -30.46 -2.85
N ARG A 102 -1.81 -29.35 -2.83
CA ARG A 102 -2.17 -28.12 -2.11
C ARG A 102 -1.48 -26.90 -2.70
N VAL A 103 -2.14 -25.75 -2.57
CA VAL A 103 -1.54 -24.43 -2.76
C VAL A 103 -0.95 -24.00 -1.42
N VAL A 104 0.25 -23.43 -1.42
CA VAL A 104 0.90 -22.92 -0.21
C VAL A 104 1.13 -21.42 -0.38
N LEU A 105 0.61 -20.64 0.57
CA LEU A 105 0.87 -19.22 0.71
C LEU A 105 1.91 -19.02 1.82
N GLU A 106 3.01 -18.35 1.51
CA GLU A 106 4.12 -18.11 2.44
C GLU A 106 4.50 -16.64 2.41
N ALA A 107 4.81 -16.07 3.58
CA ALA A 107 5.49 -14.78 3.70
C ALA A 107 6.95 -15.07 4.10
N GLU A 108 7.90 -14.67 3.26
CA GLU A 108 9.33 -14.75 3.54
C GLU A 108 9.85 -13.33 3.82
N GLU A 109 10.50 -13.13 4.96
CA GLU A 109 11.18 -11.88 5.26
C GLU A 109 12.44 -11.76 4.38
N GLU A 110 12.49 -10.76 3.50
CA GLU A 110 13.64 -10.60 2.59
C GLU A 110 14.87 -10.15 3.40
N LYS A 111 15.86 -11.05 3.55
CA LYS A 111 17.15 -10.72 4.16
C LYS A 111 17.98 -9.86 3.19
N GLY A 112 17.79 -8.55 3.21
CA GLY A 112 18.48 -7.58 2.35
C GLY A 112 18.42 -6.14 2.85
N ILE A 113 18.92 -5.19 2.05
CA ILE A 113 19.01 -3.74 2.40
C ILE A 113 17.61 -3.08 2.49
N LEU A 114 16.60 -3.69 1.87
CA LEU A 114 15.20 -3.26 1.93
C LEU A 114 14.42 -4.28 2.77
N HIS A 115 14.15 -3.95 4.03
CA HIS A 115 13.25 -4.75 4.87
C HIS A 115 11.82 -4.69 4.31
N GLY A 116 11.28 -5.84 3.91
CA GLY A 116 9.89 -5.99 3.49
C GLY A 116 9.52 -7.46 3.34
N ASP A 117 8.27 -7.80 3.64
CA ASP A 117 7.76 -9.14 3.48
C ASP A 117 7.58 -9.44 1.99
N VAL A 118 8.20 -10.52 1.53
CA VAL A 118 7.99 -11.03 0.19
C VAL A 118 7.05 -12.21 0.27
N TRP A 119 5.88 -12.02 -0.34
CA TRP A 119 4.80 -12.99 -0.36
C TRP A 119 4.96 -13.92 -1.56
N LYS A 120 4.75 -15.21 -1.35
CA LYS A 120 4.99 -16.26 -2.33
C LYS A 120 3.83 -17.24 -2.37
N VAL A 121 3.42 -17.60 -3.59
CA VAL A 121 2.54 -18.75 -3.83
C VAL A 121 3.35 -19.88 -4.41
N SER A 122 3.21 -21.06 -3.82
CA SER A 122 3.81 -22.30 -4.31
C SER A 122 2.75 -23.38 -4.50
N LEU A 123 2.95 -24.26 -5.48
CA LEU A 123 2.20 -25.51 -5.59
C LEU A 123 3.03 -26.63 -4.99
N LEU A 124 2.46 -27.37 -4.04
CA LEU A 124 3.10 -28.55 -3.49
C LEU A 124 2.69 -29.76 -4.34
N LEU A 125 3.68 -30.37 -4.98
CA LEU A 125 3.52 -31.53 -5.85
C LEU A 125 3.88 -32.77 -5.04
N ASP A 126 2.87 -33.48 -4.54
CA ASP A 126 3.10 -34.70 -3.75
C ASP A 126 2.67 -35.93 -4.53
N ARG A 127 3.55 -36.39 -5.42
CA ARG A 127 3.37 -37.69 -6.07
C ARG A 127 3.91 -38.86 -5.23
N GLU A 128 4.90 -38.65 -4.35
CA GLU A 128 5.66 -39.73 -3.69
C GLU A 128 6.35 -39.30 -2.35
N GLY A 129 5.82 -38.32 -1.60
CA GLY A 129 6.39 -37.92 -0.29
C GLY A 129 7.66 -37.05 -0.37
N SER A 130 8.03 -36.59 -1.56
CA SER A 130 9.24 -35.79 -1.80
C SER A 130 9.11 -34.30 -1.40
N GLY A 131 7.89 -33.83 -1.08
CA GLY A 131 7.66 -32.46 -0.63
C GLY A 131 8.07 -31.36 -1.63
N ARG A 132 8.18 -31.67 -2.93
CA ARG A 132 8.62 -30.70 -3.94
C ARG A 132 7.59 -29.59 -4.08
N SER A 133 7.98 -28.36 -3.70
CA SER A 133 7.21 -27.15 -3.95
C SER A 133 7.72 -26.44 -5.20
N VAL A 134 6.80 -25.96 -6.03
CA VAL A 134 7.11 -25.13 -7.20
C VAL A 134 6.54 -23.74 -6.96
N SER A 135 7.42 -22.75 -6.81
CA SER A 135 7.00 -21.35 -6.72
C SER A 135 6.33 -20.92 -8.02
N VAL A 136 5.08 -20.50 -7.92
CA VAL A 136 4.26 -19.98 -9.02
C VAL A 136 4.51 -18.48 -9.18
N PHE A 137 4.43 -17.75 -8.08
CA PHE A 137 4.49 -16.30 -8.09
C PHE A 137 5.06 -15.78 -6.78
N GLN A 138 5.73 -14.62 -6.85
CA GLN A 138 6.32 -13.94 -5.71
C GLN A 138 6.21 -12.44 -5.94
N ASP A 139 5.66 -11.72 -4.95
CA ASP A 139 5.53 -10.25 -4.98
C ASP A 139 5.57 -9.72 -3.53
N THR A 140 5.90 -8.45 -3.41
CA THR A 140 5.76 -7.68 -2.16
C THR A 140 4.30 -7.40 -1.79
N THR A 141 3.35 -7.56 -2.71
CA THR A 141 1.94 -7.23 -2.47
C THR A 141 1.16 -8.43 -1.96
N GLN A 142 0.92 -8.52 -0.65
CA GLN A 142 0.16 -9.60 0.01
C GLN A 142 -1.12 -9.96 -0.73
N MET A 143 -1.98 -8.97 -1.00
CA MET A 143 -3.27 -9.19 -1.64
C MET A 143 -3.16 -9.84 -3.02
N ALA A 144 -2.18 -9.41 -3.82
CA ALA A 144 -2.01 -9.90 -5.19
C ALA A 144 -1.60 -11.38 -5.18
N VAL A 145 -0.75 -11.74 -4.23
CA VAL A 145 -0.28 -13.11 -3.99
C VAL A 145 -1.38 -13.98 -3.38
N ARG A 146 -2.11 -13.48 -2.37
CA ARG A 146 -3.21 -14.20 -1.73
C ARG A 146 -4.38 -14.43 -2.68
N SER A 147 -4.82 -13.40 -3.41
CA SER A 147 -5.88 -13.54 -4.41
C SER A 147 -5.51 -14.58 -5.48
N LEU A 148 -4.23 -14.61 -5.89
CA LEU A 148 -3.74 -15.67 -6.75
C LEU A 148 -3.81 -17.05 -6.07
N ALA A 149 -3.37 -17.17 -4.81
CA ALA A 149 -3.40 -18.43 -4.07
C ALA A 149 -4.81 -18.98 -3.91
N GLU A 150 -5.77 -18.13 -3.54
CA GLU A 150 -7.16 -18.51 -3.38
C GLU A 150 -7.79 -18.89 -4.72
N ARG A 151 -7.56 -18.11 -5.79
CA ARG A 151 -8.04 -18.46 -7.13
C ARG A 151 -7.42 -19.74 -7.66
N LEU A 152 -6.13 -19.99 -7.38
CA LEU A 152 -5.48 -21.26 -7.72
C LEU A 152 -6.11 -22.43 -6.98
N SER A 153 -6.35 -22.27 -5.68
CA SER A 153 -6.99 -23.30 -4.84
C SER A 153 -8.40 -23.62 -5.36
N LYS A 154 -9.21 -22.60 -5.66
CA LYS A 154 -10.56 -22.74 -6.24
C LYS A 154 -10.53 -23.37 -7.65
N ALA A 155 -9.64 -22.91 -8.53
CA ALA A 155 -9.55 -23.39 -9.90
C ALA A 155 -9.07 -24.85 -9.99
N LEU A 156 -8.13 -25.24 -9.12
CA LEU A 156 -7.60 -26.60 -9.06
C LEU A 156 -8.40 -27.52 -8.11
N LYS A 157 -9.33 -26.96 -7.33
CA LYS A 157 -10.11 -27.67 -6.30
C LYS A 157 -9.24 -28.42 -5.29
N ILE A 158 -8.17 -27.77 -4.85
CA ILE A 158 -7.21 -28.30 -3.86
C ILE A 158 -7.12 -27.35 -2.66
N PRO A 159 -6.83 -27.83 -1.46
CA PRO A 159 -6.75 -26.98 -0.27
C PRO A 159 -5.65 -25.90 -0.37
N LEU A 160 -5.87 -24.79 0.32
CA LEU A 160 -4.90 -23.72 0.51
C LEU A 160 -4.30 -23.83 1.92
N GLU A 161 -2.99 -24.00 2.00
CA GLU A 161 -2.22 -23.93 3.23
C GLU A 161 -1.64 -22.52 3.38
N ASP A 162 -2.16 -21.75 4.33
CA ASP A 162 -1.69 -20.43 4.70
C ASP A 162 -0.64 -20.56 5.81
N ARG A 163 0.63 -20.42 5.42
CA ARG A 163 1.79 -20.40 6.34
C ARG A 163 2.24 -18.98 6.68
N ALA A 164 1.56 -17.97 6.15
CA ALA A 164 1.90 -16.58 6.43
C ALA A 164 1.35 -16.13 7.79
N PHE A 165 0.42 -16.88 8.38
CA PHE A 165 -0.03 -16.66 9.75
C PHE A 165 1.07 -17.01 10.75
N GLU A 166 1.25 -16.16 11.77
CA GLU A 166 2.13 -16.44 12.90
C GLU A 166 1.58 -17.63 13.70
N GLY A 167 2.21 -18.80 13.58
CA GLY A 167 1.82 -20.00 14.32
C GLY A 167 1.83 -21.26 13.45
N GLU A 168 0.86 -22.14 13.69
CA GLU A 168 0.69 -23.34 12.88
C GLU A 168 0.06 -22.99 11.51
N PRO A 169 0.46 -23.66 10.42
CA PRO A 169 -0.15 -23.49 9.11
C PRO A 169 -1.66 -23.75 9.17
N ILE A 170 -2.44 -22.80 8.65
CA ILE A 170 -3.90 -22.95 8.58
C ILE A 170 -4.23 -23.54 7.21
N VAL A 171 -4.94 -24.66 7.20
CA VAL A 171 -5.36 -25.32 5.95
C VAL A 171 -6.83 -25.03 5.72
N PHE A 172 -7.11 -24.33 4.63
CA PHE A 172 -8.46 -24.06 4.15
C PHE A 172 -8.85 -25.06 3.08
N SER A 173 -10.07 -25.57 3.17
CA SER A 173 -10.70 -26.20 2.02
C SER A 173 -10.99 -25.13 0.95
N TRP A 174 -11.04 -25.51 -0.33
CA TRP A 174 -11.30 -24.52 -1.39
C TRP A 174 -12.71 -23.91 -1.29
N GLU A 175 -13.66 -24.63 -0.69
CA GLU A 175 -15.01 -24.15 -0.38
C GLU A 175 -15.03 -23.11 0.76
N GLU A 176 -14.15 -23.28 1.77
CA GLU A 176 -14.04 -22.33 2.89
C GLU A 176 -13.55 -20.94 2.45
N LEU A 177 -12.85 -20.87 1.31
CA LEU A 177 -12.36 -19.61 0.75
C LEU A 177 -13.46 -18.70 0.19
N ASP A 178 -14.70 -19.19 0.07
CA ASP A 178 -15.87 -18.36 -0.28
C ASP A 178 -16.61 -17.86 0.97
N PHE A 179 -16.19 -18.26 2.18
CA PHE A 179 -16.85 -17.83 3.40
C PHE A 179 -16.40 -16.43 3.84
N PRO A 180 -17.31 -15.61 4.41
CA PRO A 180 -16.94 -14.36 5.06
C PRO A 180 -15.90 -14.58 6.16
N LEU A 181 -15.06 -13.58 6.42
CA LEU A 181 -14.00 -13.62 7.42
C LEU A 181 -14.54 -14.06 8.80
N ALA A 182 -15.68 -13.50 9.22
CA ALA A 182 -16.29 -13.84 10.50
C ALA A 182 -16.55 -15.36 10.66
N ARG A 183 -17.03 -16.00 9.59
CA ARG A 183 -17.27 -17.45 9.56
C ARG A 183 -15.97 -18.24 9.54
N ARG A 184 -14.96 -17.78 8.79
CA ARG A 184 -13.62 -18.40 8.76
C ARG A 184 -12.95 -18.32 10.12
N VAL A 185 -13.03 -17.19 10.81
CA VAL A 185 -12.49 -17.00 12.18
C VAL A 185 -13.16 -17.95 13.17
N LYS A 186 -14.47 -18.18 13.04
CA LYS A 186 -15.18 -19.14 13.89
C LYS A 186 -14.72 -20.59 13.68
N ALA A 187 -14.43 -20.96 12.43
CA ALA A 187 -13.89 -22.29 12.09
C ALA A 187 -12.42 -22.44 12.49
N HIS A 188 -11.63 -21.37 12.33
CA HIS A 188 -10.19 -21.31 12.57
C HIS A 188 -9.86 -20.12 13.49
N PRO A 189 -10.00 -20.26 14.83
CA PRO A 189 -9.79 -19.16 15.78
C PRO A 189 -8.38 -18.54 15.74
N ALA A 190 -7.39 -19.29 15.24
CA ALA A 190 -6.03 -18.81 15.01
C ALA A 190 -5.98 -17.58 14.07
N LEU A 191 -7.00 -17.38 13.22
CA LEU A 191 -7.10 -16.23 12.32
C LEU A 191 -7.25 -14.89 13.06
N LEU A 192 -7.69 -14.90 14.32
CA LEU A 192 -7.71 -13.68 15.13
C LEU A 192 -6.30 -13.07 15.24
N GLY A 193 -5.27 -13.90 15.37
CA GLY A 193 -3.89 -13.46 15.59
C GLY A 193 -3.62 -13.04 17.05
N LYS A 194 -2.55 -12.27 17.26
CA LYS A 194 -2.13 -11.82 18.59
C LYS A 194 -3.07 -10.74 19.14
N GLY A 195 -3.74 -11.04 20.25
CA GLY A 195 -4.65 -10.14 20.95
C GLY A 195 -4.04 -9.35 22.11
N MET A 196 -2.71 -9.32 22.25
CA MET A 196 -2.08 -8.55 23.33
C MET A 196 -2.14 -7.06 23.02
N PRO A 197 -2.70 -6.23 23.93
CA PRO A 197 -2.74 -4.79 23.73
C PRO A 197 -1.32 -4.25 23.64
N PRO A 198 -1.04 -3.32 22.72
CA PRO A 198 0.31 -2.80 22.54
C PRO A 198 0.73 -1.97 23.74
N GLU A 199 2.04 -1.88 23.96
CA GLU A 199 2.62 -0.99 24.98
C GLU A 199 2.34 0.50 24.69
N TYR A 200 1.95 0.85 23.46
CA TYR A 200 1.68 2.21 23.05
C TYR A 200 0.16 2.54 23.06
N PRO A 201 -0.34 3.37 24.00
CA PRO A 201 -1.77 3.68 24.15
C PRO A 201 -2.30 4.68 23.11
N GLY A 202 -1.73 4.72 21.90
CA GLY A 202 -2.06 5.70 20.86
C GLY A 202 -3.42 5.47 20.18
N VAL A 203 -4.05 4.32 20.42
CA VAL A 203 -5.35 3.93 19.86
C VAL A 203 -6.41 4.02 20.95
N ARG A 204 -7.50 4.73 20.66
CA ARG A 204 -8.67 4.80 21.52
C ARG A 204 -9.72 3.83 21.00
N VAL A 205 -10.13 2.90 21.86
CA VAL A 205 -11.26 2.01 21.63
C VAL A 205 -12.48 2.61 22.32
N SER A 206 -13.58 2.80 21.59
CA SER A 206 -14.86 3.19 22.16
C SER A 206 -15.92 2.18 21.71
N ARG A 207 -16.63 1.60 22.68
CA ARG A 207 -17.69 0.63 22.46
C ARG A 207 -19.01 1.27 22.88
N THR A 208 -19.87 1.52 21.90
CA THR A 208 -21.16 2.19 22.11
C THR A 208 -22.27 1.29 21.61
N GLY A 209 -22.90 0.52 22.52
CA GLY A 209 -23.95 -0.41 22.16
C GLY A 209 -23.46 -1.49 21.19
N SER A 210 -23.97 -1.49 19.95
CA SER A 210 -23.61 -2.43 18.88
C SER A 210 -22.52 -1.89 17.93
N GLU A 211 -21.88 -0.77 18.27
CA GLU A 211 -20.82 -0.18 17.46
C GLU A 211 -19.51 -0.18 18.24
N GLU A 212 -18.46 -0.71 17.62
CA GLU A 212 -17.10 -0.63 18.13
C GLU A 212 -16.30 0.32 17.23
N SER A 213 -15.63 1.30 17.82
CA SER A 213 -14.84 2.29 17.09
C SER A 213 -13.41 2.34 17.60
N LEU A 214 -12.47 2.27 16.67
CA LEU A 214 -11.03 2.33 16.89
C LEU A 214 -10.52 3.62 16.26
N SER A 215 -9.96 4.52 17.05
CA SER A 215 -9.48 5.82 16.55
C SER A 215 -8.05 6.12 16.97
N TRP A 216 -7.27 6.69 16.06
CA TRP A 216 -5.89 7.12 16.31
C TRP A 216 -5.55 8.39 15.53
N GLY A 217 -4.65 9.20 16.07
CA GLY A 217 -4.16 10.42 15.40
C GLY A 217 -2.99 10.14 14.46
N ALA A 218 -2.77 11.03 13.49
CA ALA A 218 -1.51 11.04 12.71
C ALA A 218 -0.35 11.70 13.47
N ALA A 219 -0.65 12.39 14.58
CA ALA A 219 0.31 13.07 15.43
C ALA A 219 1.19 12.08 16.20
N THR A 220 2.25 11.60 15.55
CA THR A 220 3.31 10.88 16.22
C THR A 220 4.55 11.75 16.30
N PHE A 221 5.31 11.58 17.39
CA PHE A 221 6.54 12.33 17.62
C PHE A 221 7.49 12.33 16.41
N PRO A 222 7.69 11.20 15.68
CA PRO A 222 8.56 11.20 14.50
C PRO A 222 8.05 12.07 13.34
N VAL A 223 6.75 12.10 13.07
CA VAL A 223 6.18 12.93 12.00
C VAL A 223 6.36 14.41 12.34
N ILE A 224 6.04 14.80 13.57
CA ILE A 224 6.20 16.19 14.03
C ILE A 224 7.68 16.58 14.02
N ALA A 225 8.58 15.71 14.51
CA ALA A 225 10.01 15.94 14.50
C ALA A 225 10.57 16.07 13.08
N GLN A 226 10.11 15.25 12.13
CA GLN A 226 10.53 15.32 10.73
C GLN A 226 10.08 16.62 10.06
N VAL A 227 8.85 17.07 10.30
CA VAL A 227 8.36 18.38 9.82
C VAL A 227 9.22 19.50 10.41
N LEU A 228 9.49 19.48 11.71
CA LEU A 228 10.32 20.47 12.39
C LEU A 228 11.77 20.47 11.87
N LEU A 229 12.39 19.30 11.70
CA LEU A 229 13.76 19.17 11.20
C LEU A 229 13.88 19.65 9.75
N THR A 230 12.93 19.28 8.88
CA THR A 230 12.91 19.71 7.48
C THR A 230 12.73 21.22 7.38
N THR A 231 11.89 21.78 8.24
CA THR A 231 11.71 23.23 8.36
C THR A 231 12.99 23.93 8.80
N LEU A 232 13.63 23.41 9.85
CA LEU A 232 14.87 23.98 10.37
C LEU A 232 15.98 23.96 9.32
N ALA A 233 16.15 22.82 8.63
CA ALA A 233 17.12 22.69 7.54
C ALA A 233 16.86 23.70 6.41
N PHE A 234 15.60 23.86 6.01
CA PHE A 234 15.22 24.82 4.98
C PHE A 234 15.41 26.29 5.41
N LEU A 235 15.14 26.62 6.69
CA LEU A 235 15.43 27.94 7.26
C LEU A 235 16.92 28.25 7.32
N VAL A 236 17.75 27.27 7.69
CA VAL A 236 19.21 27.40 7.69
C VAL A 236 19.71 27.63 6.25
N PHE A 237 19.21 26.85 5.29
CA PHE A 237 19.51 27.03 3.88
C PHE A 237 19.14 28.43 3.39
N LEU A 238 17.90 28.87 3.61
CA LEU A 238 17.41 30.20 3.24
C LEU A 238 18.24 31.33 3.86
N SER A 239 18.69 31.15 5.11
CA SER A 239 19.52 32.14 5.81
C SER A 239 20.96 32.18 5.30
N SER A 240 21.44 31.09 4.70
CA SER A 240 22.77 30.99 4.07
C SER A 240 22.82 31.49 2.61
N MET A 241 21.68 31.49 1.91
CA MET A 241 21.57 31.92 0.51
C MET A 241 22.11 33.35 0.24
N PRO A 242 21.88 34.37 1.08
CA PRO A 242 22.44 35.71 0.87
C PRO A 242 23.97 35.73 0.82
N PHE A 243 24.65 34.83 1.53
CA PHE A 243 26.12 34.71 1.48
C PHE A 243 26.57 34.06 0.16
N LEU A 244 25.88 32.99 -0.25
CA LEU A 244 26.16 32.28 -1.52
C LEU A 244 25.91 33.15 -2.76
N VAL A 245 24.88 34.00 -2.75
CA VAL A 245 24.56 34.90 -3.87
C VAL A 245 25.51 36.10 -3.94
N ARG A 246 26.09 36.52 -2.81
CA ARG A 246 26.98 37.69 -2.73
C ARG A 246 28.40 37.39 -3.23
N GLU A 247 28.85 36.15 -3.12
CA GLU A 247 30.15 35.70 -3.66
C GLU A 247 30.09 35.26 -5.14
N ALA A 248 28.90 35.02 -5.68
CA ALA A 248 28.72 34.63 -7.07
C ALA A 248 28.76 35.85 -8.02
N GLU A 249 29.91 36.13 -8.62
CA GLU A 249 30.04 37.16 -9.67
C GLU A 249 29.26 36.75 -10.94
N GLY A 250 28.45 37.67 -11.49
CA GLY A 250 27.71 37.47 -12.76
C GLY A 250 26.18 37.41 -12.61
N ALA A 251 25.52 36.47 -13.30
CA ALA A 251 24.05 36.34 -13.39
C ALA A 251 23.33 36.24 -12.03
N ALA A 252 24.02 35.79 -10.99
CA ALA A 252 23.51 35.75 -9.61
C ALA A 252 23.36 37.15 -8.98
N GLY A 253 24.20 38.12 -9.35
CA GLY A 253 24.09 39.52 -8.89
C GLY A 253 22.83 40.23 -9.41
N GLN A 254 22.31 39.82 -10.57
CA GLN A 254 21.04 40.32 -11.11
C GLN A 254 19.82 39.77 -10.35
N LEU A 255 19.96 38.64 -9.66
CA LEU A 255 18.91 38.04 -8.83
C LEU A 255 18.84 38.68 -7.43
N LEU A 256 19.85 39.45 -7.01
CA LEU A 256 19.93 40.03 -5.66
C LEU A 256 18.79 41.00 -5.32
N PRO A 257 18.34 41.93 -6.19
CA PRO A 257 17.21 42.81 -5.91
C PRO A 257 15.87 42.05 -5.84
N TRP A 258 15.74 40.99 -6.64
CA TRP A 258 14.57 40.09 -6.64
C TRP A 258 14.53 39.27 -5.36
N TRP A 259 15.67 38.77 -4.91
CA TRP A 259 15.82 38.09 -3.64
C TRP A 259 15.46 39.01 -2.48
N GLN A 260 15.95 40.25 -2.45
CA GLN A 260 15.63 41.20 -1.37
C GLN A 260 14.13 41.52 -1.26
N LYS A 261 13.40 41.59 -2.37
CA LYS A 261 11.95 41.78 -2.37
C LYS A 261 11.17 40.51 -2.03
N GLY A 262 11.60 39.34 -2.52
CA GLY A 262 10.93 38.05 -2.31
C GLY A 262 11.27 37.38 -0.98
N TYR A 263 12.41 37.68 -0.39
CA TYR A 263 12.95 37.02 0.81
C TYR A 263 12.05 37.16 2.04
N PRO A 264 11.44 38.33 2.35
CA PRO A 264 10.47 38.44 3.45
C PRO A 264 9.23 37.55 3.23
N ILE A 265 8.73 37.49 1.99
CA ILE A 265 7.57 36.65 1.62
C ILE A 265 7.93 35.17 1.74
N LEU A 266 9.09 34.78 1.22
CA LEU A 266 9.59 33.41 1.27
C LEU A 266 9.88 32.95 2.71
N LYS A 267 10.45 33.82 3.54
CA LYS A 267 10.66 33.58 4.98
C LYS A 267 9.33 33.44 5.72
N GLY A 268 8.36 34.31 5.40
CA GLY A 268 7.00 34.22 5.94
C GLY A 268 6.33 32.89 5.59
N PHE A 269 6.38 32.48 4.32
CA PHE A 269 5.84 31.20 3.86
C PHE A 269 6.53 30.00 4.51
N THR A 270 7.85 30.07 4.68
CA THR A 270 8.66 29.02 5.32
C THR A 270 8.33 28.81 6.79
N ILE A 271 7.92 29.86 7.51
CA ILE A 271 7.50 29.75 8.91
C ILE A 271 6.02 29.38 9.01
N ALA A 272 5.17 29.94 8.15
CA ALA A 272 3.74 29.68 8.16
C ALA A 272 3.40 28.24 7.73
N PHE A 273 4.04 27.73 6.68
CA PHE A 273 3.83 26.39 6.16
C PHE A 273 3.97 25.28 7.21
N PRO A 274 5.06 25.19 7.99
CA PRO A 274 5.22 24.14 8.99
C PRO A 274 4.28 24.29 10.17
N ILE A 275 3.91 25.53 10.56
CA ILE A 275 2.87 25.74 11.58
C ILE A 275 1.56 25.15 11.08
N VAL A 276 1.16 25.47 9.84
CA VAL A 276 -0.04 24.91 9.21
C VAL A 276 0.06 23.39 9.08
N ALA A 277 1.21 22.85 8.66
CA ALA A 277 1.42 21.41 8.52
C ALA A 277 1.33 20.68 9.86
N ILE A 278 1.93 21.23 10.92
CA ILE A 278 1.83 20.69 12.29
C ILE A 278 0.37 20.75 12.77
N LEU A 279 -0.33 21.87 12.56
CA LEU A 279 -1.75 21.97 12.89
C LEU A 279 -2.59 20.95 12.12
N MET A 280 -2.29 20.70 10.84
CA MET A 280 -2.95 19.65 10.07
C MET A 280 -2.69 18.25 10.65
N VAL A 281 -1.43 17.92 10.97
CA VAL A 281 -1.06 16.63 11.55
C VAL A 281 -1.71 16.41 12.92
N LEU A 282 -1.79 17.45 13.76
CA LEU A 282 -2.45 17.41 15.07
C LEU A 282 -3.97 17.22 14.96
N GLY A 283 -4.59 17.82 13.94
CA GLY A 283 -6.01 17.68 13.68
C GLY A 283 -6.39 16.37 13.01
N TRP A 284 -5.45 15.68 12.37
CA TRP A 284 -5.73 14.47 11.58
C TRP A 284 -6.02 13.26 12.47
N ARG A 285 -7.16 12.62 12.24
CA ARG A 285 -7.59 11.39 12.91
C ARG A 285 -8.11 10.38 11.91
N ASN A 286 -7.70 9.13 12.13
CA ASN A 286 -8.23 7.97 11.44
C ASN A 286 -9.13 7.22 12.41
N THR A 287 -10.31 6.82 11.96
CA THR A 287 -11.27 6.06 12.75
C THR A 287 -11.81 4.90 11.92
N ILE A 288 -11.80 3.71 12.49
CA ILE A 288 -12.51 2.53 11.99
C ILE A 288 -13.71 2.32 12.89
N THR A 289 -14.91 2.36 12.32
CA THR A 289 -16.16 2.02 12.99
C THR A 289 -16.65 0.69 12.45
N ILE A 290 -16.92 -0.24 13.35
CA ILE A 290 -17.43 -1.57 13.05
C ILE A 290 -18.85 -1.61 13.59
N SER A 291 -19.79 -1.86 12.69
CA SER A 291 -21.20 -2.01 12.99
C SER A 291 -21.74 -3.25 12.27
N LYS A 292 -22.97 -3.66 12.63
CA LYS A 292 -23.66 -4.76 11.94
C LYS A 292 -23.92 -4.51 10.44
N LYS A 293 -23.92 -3.26 10.00
CA LYS A 293 -24.25 -2.90 8.61
C LYS A 293 -23.00 -2.66 7.77
N GLU A 294 -21.98 -2.07 8.36
CA GLU A 294 -20.77 -1.69 7.65
C GLU A 294 -19.56 -1.62 8.58
N VAL A 295 -18.42 -1.99 8.00
CA VAL A 295 -17.09 -1.60 8.46
C VAL A 295 -16.71 -0.33 7.73
N GLN A 296 -16.69 0.78 8.46
CA GLN A 296 -16.43 2.10 7.93
C GLN A 296 -15.05 2.58 8.37
N PHE A 297 -14.23 2.98 7.41
CA PHE A 297 -13.02 3.76 7.63
C PHE A 297 -13.33 5.23 7.35
N SER A 298 -12.92 6.10 8.27
CA SER A 298 -13.04 7.54 8.12
C SER A 298 -11.75 8.24 8.47
N GLU A 299 -11.36 9.18 7.62
CA GLU A 299 -10.30 10.15 7.86
C GLU A 299 -10.96 11.48 8.17
N SER A 300 -10.52 12.14 9.24
CA SER A 300 -11.03 13.44 9.63
C SER A 300 -9.90 14.41 9.96
N LEU A 301 -10.13 15.68 9.64
CA LEU A 301 -9.25 16.79 10.00
C LEU A 301 -10.04 17.72 10.94
N TRP A 302 -9.65 17.77 12.21
CA TRP A 302 -10.36 18.53 13.24
C TRP A 302 -11.84 18.15 13.38
N GLY A 303 -12.15 16.87 13.17
CA GLY A 303 -13.51 16.34 13.23
C GLY A 303 -14.33 16.54 11.94
N LEU A 304 -13.80 17.25 10.94
CA LEU A 304 -14.41 17.35 9.62
C LEU A 304 -14.02 16.12 8.78
N PRO A 305 -14.97 15.41 8.16
CA PRO A 305 -14.66 14.23 7.34
C PRO A 305 -13.90 14.64 6.07
N VAL A 306 -12.77 13.99 5.83
CA VAL A 306 -11.94 14.15 4.63
C VAL A 306 -12.18 13.01 3.66
N ALA A 307 -12.22 11.78 4.17
CA ALA A 307 -12.50 10.58 3.39
C ALA A 307 -13.32 9.61 4.22
N VAL A 308 -14.28 8.94 3.57
CA VAL A 308 -15.11 7.91 4.19
C VAL A 308 -15.25 6.76 3.21
N LEU A 309 -14.88 5.56 3.64
CA LEU A 309 -14.98 4.32 2.87
C LEU A 309 -15.68 3.28 3.74
N SER A 310 -16.57 2.50 3.15
CA SER A 310 -17.19 1.38 3.87
C SER A 310 -17.23 0.11 3.04
N ILE A 311 -17.25 -1.01 3.76
CA ILE A 311 -17.41 -2.38 3.26
C ILE A 311 -18.43 -3.09 4.17
N PRO A 312 -19.45 -3.78 3.63
CA PRO A 312 -20.36 -4.60 4.44
C PRO A 312 -19.60 -5.73 5.17
N PRO A 313 -19.88 -6.04 6.44
CA PRO A 313 -19.14 -7.06 7.20
C PRO A 313 -19.11 -8.44 6.53
N GLU A 314 -20.20 -8.81 5.85
CA GLU A 314 -20.33 -10.06 5.10
C GLU A 314 -19.45 -10.14 3.85
N GLU A 315 -19.03 -9.00 3.31
CA GLU A 315 -18.11 -8.92 2.17
C GLU A 315 -16.64 -8.84 2.61
N VAL A 316 -16.37 -8.73 3.92
CA VAL A 316 -15.00 -8.72 4.43
C VAL A 316 -14.44 -10.14 4.40
N GLU A 317 -13.36 -10.30 3.65
CA GLU A 317 -12.67 -11.58 3.48
C GLU A 317 -11.40 -11.67 4.32
N GLU A 318 -10.71 -10.54 4.51
CA GLU A 318 -9.47 -10.49 5.27
C GLU A 318 -9.25 -9.09 5.87
N VAL A 319 -8.59 -9.08 7.02
CA VAL A 319 -7.97 -7.89 7.59
C VAL A 319 -6.48 -8.17 7.69
N GLY A 320 -5.65 -7.49 6.91
CA GLY A 320 -4.21 -7.71 6.81
C GLY A 320 -3.40 -6.54 7.36
N VAL A 321 -2.21 -6.83 7.88
CA VAL A 321 -1.21 -5.82 8.22
C VAL A 321 -0.07 -5.97 7.22
N HIS A 322 0.29 -4.87 6.56
CA HIS A 322 1.31 -4.88 5.53
C HIS A 322 2.44 -3.92 5.89
N HIS A 323 3.66 -4.46 5.95
CA HIS A 323 4.87 -3.72 6.26
C HIS A 323 5.64 -3.36 4.97
N LYS A 324 5.76 -2.07 4.67
CA LYS A 324 6.72 -1.55 3.69
C LYS A 324 7.80 -0.77 4.43
N HIS A 325 9.03 -0.79 3.89
CA HIS A 325 10.18 -0.02 4.38
C HIS A 325 9.93 1.48 4.65
N TRP A 326 8.86 2.07 4.10
CA TRP A 326 8.48 3.47 4.28
C TRP A 326 7.11 3.71 4.93
N ALA A 327 6.28 2.67 5.12
CA ALA A 327 4.97 2.80 5.76
C ALA A 327 4.40 1.45 6.19
N GLU A 328 3.72 1.45 7.33
CA GLU A 328 2.92 0.33 7.80
C GLU A 328 1.44 0.62 7.51
N THR A 329 0.78 -0.31 6.82
CA THR A 329 -0.62 -0.15 6.38
C THR A 329 -1.48 -1.28 6.91
N LEU A 330 -2.64 -0.92 7.44
CA LEU A 330 -3.73 -1.85 7.74
C LEU A 330 -4.65 -1.93 6.53
N GLN A 331 -5.00 -3.13 6.09
CA GLN A 331 -5.87 -3.35 4.94
C GLN A 331 -7.11 -4.15 5.34
N ILE A 332 -8.28 -3.67 4.93
CA ILE A 332 -9.54 -4.41 5.00
C ILE A 332 -9.91 -4.78 3.58
N ILE A 333 -10.01 -6.07 3.31
CA ILE A 333 -10.06 -6.63 1.97
C ILE A 333 -11.42 -7.30 1.74
N SER A 334 -12.00 -6.98 0.60
CA SER A 334 -13.18 -7.59 0.00
C SER A 334 -12.89 -7.84 -1.48
N ASP A 335 -13.55 -8.82 -2.09
CA ASP A 335 -13.57 -9.04 -3.54
C ASP A 335 -13.80 -7.77 -4.37
N LYS A 336 -14.61 -6.83 -3.86
CA LYS A 336 -14.99 -5.60 -4.59
C LYS A 336 -14.07 -4.42 -4.31
N ARG A 337 -13.49 -4.34 -3.12
CA ARG A 337 -12.80 -3.13 -2.65
C ARG A 337 -11.76 -3.46 -1.59
N ILE A 338 -10.67 -2.69 -1.60
CA ILE A 338 -9.69 -2.66 -0.52
C ILE A 338 -9.72 -1.29 0.13
N ILE A 339 -9.88 -1.28 1.45
CA ILE A 339 -9.64 -0.09 2.26
C ILE A 339 -8.22 -0.23 2.82
N SER A 340 -7.32 0.65 2.40
CA SER A 340 -5.94 0.71 2.90
C SER A 340 -5.78 1.92 3.80
N CYS A 341 -5.51 1.67 5.07
CA CYS A 341 -5.34 2.69 6.10
C CYS A 341 -3.85 2.83 6.38
N ARG A 342 -3.26 3.99 6.08
CA ARG A 342 -1.90 4.29 6.51
C ARG A 342 -1.89 4.58 7.99
N THR A 343 -0.96 3.95 8.68
CA THR A 343 -0.75 4.20 10.09
C THR A 343 0.58 4.92 10.26
N TYR A 344 0.51 6.05 10.94
CA TYR A 344 1.68 6.92 11.14
C TYR A 344 2.37 6.59 12.47
N PHE A 345 2.25 5.35 12.96
CA PHE A 345 2.90 4.95 14.20
C PHE A 345 4.43 5.10 14.07
N PRO A 346 5.14 5.39 15.18
CA PRO A 346 6.60 5.39 15.16
C PRO A 346 7.11 4.06 14.60
N ARG A 347 8.26 4.09 13.90
CA ARG A 347 8.91 2.88 13.36
C ARG A 347 8.94 1.76 14.41
N ASN A 348 8.57 0.55 14.01
CA ASN A 348 8.54 -0.69 14.80
C ASN A 348 7.33 -0.86 15.72
N ASN A 349 6.14 -0.36 15.34
CA ASN A 349 4.93 -0.64 16.11
C ASN A 349 3.96 -1.57 15.36
N LEU A 350 4.54 -2.56 14.68
CA LEU A 350 3.84 -3.66 14.03
C LEU A 350 2.86 -4.34 15.00
N ASP A 351 3.23 -4.47 16.27
CA ASP A 351 2.38 -5.05 17.31
C ASP A 351 1.08 -4.28 17.51
N THR A 352 1.11 -2.94 17.47
CA THR A 352 -0.13 -2.12 17.52
C THR A 352 -1.03 -2.41 16.33
N LEU A 353 -0.46 -2.61 15.14
CA LEU A 353 -1.25 -2.92 13.94
C LEU A 353 -1.82 -4.32 13.96
N HIS A 354 -1.04 -5.30 14.39
CA HIS A 354 -1.53 -6.66 14.59
C HIS A 354 -2.62 -6.70 15.64
N TRP A 355 -2.50 -5.91 16.72
CA TRP A 355 -3.56 -5.77 17.71
C TRP A 355 -4.81 -5.07 17.16
N ILE A 356 -4.67 -3.97 16.38
CA ILE A 356 -5.82 -3.34 15.72
C ILE A 356 -6.50 -4.34 14.78
N ALA A 357 -5.73 -5.08 13.99
CA ALA A 357 -6.26 -6.11 13.10
C ALA A 357 -6.98 -7.22 13.90
N TYR A 358 -6.42 -7.64 15.04
CA TYR A 358 -7.06 -8.56 15.97
C TYR A 358 -8.42 -8.02 16.46
N GLU A 359 -8.48 -6.77 16.94
CA GLU A 359 -9.72 -6.17 17.44
C GLU A 359 -10.78 -6.09 16.34
N ILE A 360 -10.40 -5.75 15.10
CA ILE A 360 -11.33 -5.74 13.97
C ILE A 360 -11.86 -7.14 13.67
N ARG A 361 -10.97 -8.14 13.58
CA ARG A 361 -11.36 -9.55 13.32
C ARG A 361 -12.24 -10.09 14.44
N ARG A 362 -11.94 -9.75 15.69
CA ARG A 362 -12.71 -10.10 16.88
C ARG A 362 -14.11 -9.51 16.79
N ALA A 363 -14.24 -8.20 16.61
CA ALA A 363 -15.52 -7.51 16.49
C ALA A 363 -16.38 -8.08 15.35
N LEU A 364 -15.78 -8.32 14.18
CA LEU A 364 -16.45 -8.95 13.04
C LEU A 364 -16.96 -10.37 13.35
N SER A 365 -16.19 -11.15 14.11
CA SER A 365 -16.56 -12.52 14.47
C SER A 365 -17.66 -12.58 15.54
N GLU A 366 -17.62 -11.68 16.54
CA GLU A 366 -18.58 -11.61 17.63
C GLU A 366 -19.98 -11.19 17.12
N ASP A 367 -20.04 -10.20 16.22
CA ASP A 367 -21.33 -9.69 15.70
C ASP A 367 -22.05 -10.64 14.74
N SER A 368 -21.35 -11.61 14.15
CA SER A 368 -21.95 -12.63 13.26
C SER A 368 -22.78 -13.70 13.98
N SER A 369 -22.84 -13.64 15.32
CA SER A 369 -23.42 -14.68 16.18
C SER A 369 -24.83 -14.38 16.71
N SER A 370 -25.43 -13.25 16.33
CA SER A 370 -26.79 -12.85 16.75
C SER A 370 -27.83 -12.94 15.65
#